data_AF-A0A348UT10-F1
#
_entry.id   AF-A0A348UT10-F1
#
_cell.length_a   1.000
_cell.length_b   1.000
_cell.length_c   1.000
_cell.angle_alpha   90.00
_cell.angle_beta   90.00
_cell.angle_gamma   90.00
#
_symmetry.space_group_name_H-M   'P 1'
#
loop_
_entity.id
_entity.type
_entity.pdbx_description
1 polymer ?
#
loop_
_entity_poly.entity_id
_entity_poly.type
_entity_poly.pdbx_seq_one_letter_code
_entity_poly.pdbx_strand_id
1 'polypeptide(L)' 'MYNAMKDKRFKPLEDASSADWFRRHYLRRAIYHPDQLQVTRPYLSITGAHMCVTLSMKFTCPDGDCILCCDLKT' A
#
# COMPACT_ATOMS: atom_id res chain seq x y z
N MET A 1 21.22 17.91 6.20
CA MET A 1 20.32 17.01 5.43
C MET A 1 18.94 17.10 6.07
N TYR A 2 17.96 17.68 5.37
CA TYR A 2 16.61 17.89 5.91
C TYR A 2 15.85 16.56 5.96
N ASN A 3 15.38 16.17 7.16
CA ASN A 3 14.75 14.88 7.39
C ASN A 3 13.22 15.05 7.38
N ALA A 4 12.66 15.17 6.18
CA ALA A 4 11.23 15.47 5.97
C ALA A 4 10.30 14.47 6.68
N MET A 5 10.72 13.21 6.85
CA MET A 5 9.91 12.16 7.51
C MET A 5 9.57 12.44 8.98
N LYS A 6 10.24 13.39 9.65
CA LYS A 6 9.96 13.73 11.06
C LYS A 6 9.28 15.09 11.24
N ASP A 7 8.95 15.77 10.15
CA ASP A 7 8.33 17.09 10.22
C ASP A 7 6.83 16.95 10.50
N LYS A 8 6.37 17.54 11.60
CA LYS A 8 4.97 17.46 12.07
C LYS A 8 3.94 17.87 11.01
N ARG A 9 4.34 18.68 10.02
CA ARG A 9 3.49 19.10 8.91
C ARG A 9 3.09 17.96 7.97
N PHE A 10 3.87 16.89 7.91
CA PHE A 10 3.56 15.71 7.08
C PHE A 10 2.84 14.60 7.86
N LYS A 11 2.62 14.76 9.16
CA LYS A 11 1.89 13.78 10.00
C LYS A 11 0.51 13.38 9.43
N PRO A 12 -0.30 14.29 8.83
CA PRO A 12 -1.56 13.90 8.19
C PRO A 12 -1.41 12.93 7.02
N LEU A 13 -0.23 12.83 6.39
CA LEU A 13 0.05 11.88 5.31
C LEU A 13 0.35 10.48 5.83
N GLU A 14 0.64 10.32 7.13
CA GLU A 14 0.86 9.02 7.77
C GLU A 14 -0.48 8.34 8.10
N ASP A 15 -1.53 9.12 8.33
CA ASP A 15 -2.86 8.61 8.61
C ASP A 15 -3.59 8.27 7.30
N ALA A 16 -3.61 6.98 6.98
CA ALA A 16 -4.33 6.44 5.84
C ALA A 16 -5.79 6.09 6.16
N SER A 17 -6.29 6.41 7.36
CA SER A 17 -7.70 6.18 7.70
C SER A 17 -8.61 6.99 6.76
N SER A 18 -9.64 6.33 6.23
CA SER A 18 -10.56 6.89 5.22
C SER A 18 -9.96 7.22 3.85
N ALA A 19 -8.71 6.84 3.56
CA ALA A 19 -8.13 7.02 2.23
C ALA A 19 -8.76 6.07 1.19
N ASP A 20 -9.06 6.59 0.00
CA ASP A 20 -9.53 5.80 -1.13
C ASP A 20 -8.35 5.21 -1.92
N TRP A 21 -8.15 3.90 -1.74
CA TRP A 21 -7.12 3.14 -2.44
C TRP A 21 -7.65 2.38 -3.68
N PHE A 22 -8.93 2.53 -4.04
CA PHE A 22 -9.56 1.78 -5.14
C PHE A 22 -8.92 2.05 -6.50
N ARG A 23 -8.30 3.23 -6.67
CA ARG A 23 -7.56 3.58 -7.89
C ARG A 23 -6.21 2.86 -8.03
N ARG A 24 -5.73 2.17 -6.97
CA ARG A 24 -4.46 1.46 -7.01
C ARG A 24 -4.59 0.13 -7.74
N HIS A 25 -3.76 -0.07 -8.75
CA HIS A 25 -3.79 -1.28 -9.57
C HIS A 25 -3.54 -2.55 -8.76
N TYR A 26 -2.65 -2.52 -7.74
CA TYR A 26 -2.37 -3.66 -6.87
C TYR A 26 -3.57 -4.03 -5.99
N LEU A 27 -4.37 -3.04 -5.55
CA LEU A 27 -5.57 -3.29 -4.76
C LEU A 27 -6.67 -3.91 -5.63
N ARG A 28 -6.91 -3.36 -6.84
CA ARG A 28 -7.86 -3.94 -7.80
C ARG A 28 -7.50 -5.39 -8.15
N ARG A 29 -6.22 -5.68 -8.41
CA ARG A 29 -5.77 -7.05 -8.70
C ARG A 29 -6.06 -8.00 -7.53
N ALA A 30 -5.83 -7.59 -6.29
CA ALA A 30 -6.14 -8.42 -5.13
C ALA A 30 -7.66 -8.67 -4.98
N ILE A 31 -8.50 -7.68 -5.28
CA ILE A 31 -9.97 -7.84 -5.26
C ILE A 31 -10.43 -8.90 -6.26
N TYR A 32 -9.89 -8.88 -7.49
CA TYR A 32 -10.30 -9.80 -8.56
C TYR A 32 -9.71 -11.21 -8.42
N HIS A 33 -8.68 -11.38 -7.59
CA HIS A 33 -7.97 -12.64 -7.39
C HIS A 33 -7.78 -12.91 -5.88
N PRO A 34 -8.86 -13.25 -5.15
CA PRO A 34 -8.76 -13.59 -3.73
C PRO A 34 -7.85 -14.79 -3.49
N ASP A 35 -7.19 -14.81 -2.33
CA ASP A 35 -6.24 -15.85 -1.89
C ASP A 35 -5.01 -16.04 -2.79
N GLN A 36 -4.79 -15.12 -3.74
CA GLN A 36 -3.62 -15.10 -4.61
C GLN A 36 -2.73 -13.89 -4.30
N LEU A 37 -1.46 -14.15 -3.99
CA LEU A 37 -0.46 -13.11 -3.84
C LEU A 37 -0.23 -12.39 -5.18
N GLN A 38 -0.47 -11.09 -5.20
CA GLN A 38 -0.16 -10.20 -6.31
C GLN A 38 1.16 -9.48 -6.04
N VAL A 39 1.99 -9.37 -7.08
CA VAL A 39 3.28 -8.67 -7.03
C VAL A 39 3.32 -7.65 -8.16
N THR A 40 3.67 -6.41 -7.83
CA THR A 40 3.88 -5.36 -8.83
C THR A 40 5.26 -5.49 -9.47
N ARG A 41 5.46 -4.80 -10.61
CA ARG A 41 6.83 -4.48 -11.06
C ARG A 41 7.38 -3.37 -10.16
N PRO A 42 8.72 -3.24 -10.01
CA PRO A 42 9.31 -2.13 -9.28
C PRO A 42 8.78 -0.78 -9.78
N TYR A 43 8.38 0.09 -8.85
CA TYR A 43 7.89 1.43 -9.16
C TYR A 43 8.26 2.42 -8.05
N LEU A 44 8.14 3.72 -8.35
CA LEU A 44 8.41 4.78 -7.38
C LEU A 44 7.25 4.90 -6.38
N SER A 45 7.51 4.61 -5.10
CA SER A 45 6.56 4.77 -4.00
C SER A 45 6.08 6.22 -3.89
N ILE A 46 4.76 6.39 -3.82
CA ILE A 46 4.11 7.70 -3.73
C ILE A 46 4.25 8.31 -2.34
N THR A 47 4.28 7.46 -1.30
CA THR A 47 4.37 7.91 0.10
C THR A 47 5.82 8.11 0.53
N GLY A 48 6.76 7.32 0.00
CA GLY A 48 8.13 7.28 0.51
C GLY A 48 9.22 7.75 -0.45
N ALA A 49 8.89 8.18 -1.67
CA ALA A 49 9.85 8.65 -2.68
C ALA A 49 11.06 7.70 -2.90
N HIS A 50 10.82 6.39 -2.84
CA HIS A 50 11.83 5.34 -3.05
C HIS A 50 11.28 4.26 -3.96
N MET A 51 12.15 3.49 -4.60
CA MET A 51 11.72 2.34 -5.40
C MET A 51 11.21 1.23 -4.48
N CYS A 52 10.02 0.72 -4.78
CA CYS A 52 9.45 -0.41 -4.07
C CYS A 52 8.77 -1.42 -5.01
N VAL A 53 8.52 -2.60 -4.45
CA VAL A 53 7.60 -3.59 -4.99
C VAL A 53 6.48 -3.76 -3.98
N THR A 54 5.22 -3.69 -4.42
CA THR A 54 4.06 -3.90 -3.54
C THR A 54 3.58 -5.33 -3.67
N LEU A 55 3.47 -6.00 -2.53
CA LEU A 55 2.73 -7.23 -2.34
C LEU A 55 1.28 -6.88 -1.98
N SER A 56 0.30 -7.51 -2.62
CA SER A 56 -1.09 -7.39 -2.20
C SER A 56 -1.84 -8.71 -2.27
N MET A 57 -2.74 -8.95 -1.31
CA MET A 57 -3.58 -10.16 -1.28
C MET A 57 -4.90 -9.86 -0.57
N LYS A 58 -6.00 -10.29 -1.16
CA LYS A 58 -7.31 -10.32 -0.50
C LYS A 58 -7.45 -11.65 0.26
N PHE A 59 -7.94 -11.58 1.49
CA PHE A 59 -8.17 -12.74 2.36
C PHE A 59 -9.37 -12.47 3.27
N THR A 60 -10.01 -13.53 3.76
CA THR A 60 -11.14 -13.42 4.68
C THR A 60 -10.67 -13.45 6.13
N CYS A 61 -11.15 -12.50 6.94
CA CYS A 61 -10.96 -12.42 8.39
C CYS A 61 -12.30 -12.69 9.10
N PRO A 62 -12.29 -12.91 10.44
CA PRO A 62 -13.52 -12.98 11.22
C PRO A 62 -14.45 -11.77 11.05
N ASP A 63 -13.88 -10.58 10.83
CA ASP A 63 -14.61 -9.32 10.65
C ASP A 63 -14.99 -9.02 9.18
N GLY A 64 -14.73 -9.96 8.26
CA GLY A 64 -15.00 -9.85 6.84
C GLY A 64 -13.76 -9.83 5.96
N ASP A 65 -13.95 -9.53 4.67
CA ASP A 65 -12.86 -9.53 3.70
C ASP A 65 -11.91 -8.34 3.92
N CYS A 66 -10.62 -8.65 3.97
CA CYS A 66 -9.54 -7.69 4.12
C CYS A 66 -8.56 -7.80 2.95
N ILE A 67 -7.81 -6.72 2.70
CA ILE A 67 -6.72 -6.72 1.73
C ILE A 67 -5.44 -6.30 2.45
N LEU A 68 -4.45 -7.18 2.44
CA LEU A 68 -3.11 -6.86 2.91
C LEU A 68 -2.36 -6.18 1.77
N CYS A 69 -1.70 -5.06 2.05
CA CYS A 69 -0.74 -4.43 1.16
C CYS A 69 0.58 -4.20 1.92
N CYS A 70 1.70 -4.55 1.31
CA CYS A 70 3.03 -4.39 1.90
C CYS A 70 4.03 -3.95 0.84
N ASP A 71 4.79 -2.88 1.12
CA ASP A 71 5.85 -2.40 0.24
C ASP A 71 7.21 -2.97 0.67
N LEU A 72 7.91 -3.58 -0.29
CA LEU A 72 9.30 -4.03 -0.16
C LEU A 72 10.23 -2.98 -0.76
N LYS A 73 11.25 -2.57 -0.01
CA LYS A 73 12.30 -1.68 -0.53
C LYS A 73 13.17 -2.45 -1.52
N THR A 74 13.38 -1.86 -2.70
CA THR A 74 14.31 -2.36 -3.72
C THR A 74 15.62 -1.60 -3.65
#